data_AF-A0A9W9Y9Z3-F1
#
_entry.id   AF-A0A9W9Y9Z3-F1
#
_cell.length_a   1.000
_cell.length_b   1.000
_cell.length_c   1.000
_cell.angle_alpha   90.00
_cell.angle_beta   90.00
_cell.angle_gamma   90.00
#
_symmetry.space_group_name_H-M   'P 1'
#
loop_
_entity.id
_entity.type
_entity.pdbx_description
1 polymer ?
#
loop_
_entity_poly.entity_id
_entity_poly.type
_entity_poly.pdbx_seq_one_letter_code
_entity_poly.pdbx_strand_id
1 'polypeptide(L)'
;MTSLSAIYTKEDYGGSGLSRLEASVIFEALSTGCVSTTAYLSIHNMVAWMIDEFGSEELREKYVPALASMEKFGSYCLTEPGSGSDAASLSTSAKRDGDYYILNGSKAFISGGGDTDVYIVMVRTGQEGAY
;
A
#
# COMPACT_ATOMS: atom_id res chain seq x y z
N MET A 1 6.25 12.42 17.71
CA MET A 1 6.15 11.03 18.20
C MET A 1 6.48 10.15 17.00
N THR A 2 7.51 9.31 17.07
CA THR A 2 7.97 8.51 15.93
C THR A 2 7.01 7.34 15.70
N SER A 3 6.28 7.32 14.58
CA SER A 3 5.41 6.22 14.17
C SER A 3 6.20 5.05 13.57
N LEU A 4 5.89 3.83 13.98
CA LEU A 4 6.41 2.58 13.37
C LEU A 4 5.53 2.07 12.21
N SER A 5 4.37 2.69 11.97
CA SER A 5 3.47 2.35 10.86
C SER A 5 3.64 3.27 9.64
N ALA A 6 4.37 4.37 9.77
CA ALA A 6 4.72 5.29 8.69
C ALA A 6 6.19 5.76 8.79
N ILE A 7 7.10 4.79 8.91
CA ILE A 7 8.54 4.95 9.19
C ILE A 7 9.22 5.90 8.19
N TYR A 8 9.01 5.67 6.90
CA TYR A 8 9.69 6.39 5.81
C TYR A 8 8.72 7.28 5.00
N THR A 9 7.62 7.68 5.63
CA THR A 9 6.66 8.69 5.14
C THR A 9 7.06 10.06 5.70
N LYS A 10 6.85 11.14 4.94
CA LYS A 10 7.16 12.52 5.35
C LYS A 10 6.44 12.91 6.64
N GLU A 11 7.04 13.83 7.38
CA GLU A 11 6.58 14.22 8.72
C GLU A 11 5.28 15.04 8.71
N ASP A 12 4.97 15.71 7.60
CA ASP A 12 3.85 16.66 7.43
C ASP A 12 2.52 16.12 7.97
N TYR A 13 2.28 14.81 7.83
CA TYR A 13 1.05 14.13 8.20
C TYR A 13 1.27 12.97 9.19
N GLY A 14 2.31 13.06 10.03
CA GLY A 14 2.55 12.11 11.12
C GLY A 14 3.47 10.93 10.78
N GLY A 15 4.08 10.94 9.58
CA GLY A 15 5.18 10.04 9.27
C GLY A 15 6.43 10.33 10.11
N SER A 16 7.36 9.38 10.14
CA SER A 16 8.60 9.51 10.92
C SER A 16 9.77 10.09 10.14
N GLY A 17 9.65 10.28 8.83
CA GLY A 17 10.70 10.88 7.99
C GLY A 17 12.01 10.10 7.92
N LEU A 18 12.03 8.83 8.34
CA LEU A 18 13.26 8.04 8.43
C LEU A 18 13.70 7.51 7.06
N SER A 19 14.99 7.27 6.93
CA SER A 19 15.58 6.71 5.72
C SER A 19 15.22 5.23 5.53
N ARG A 20 15.45 4.73 4.30
CA ARG A 20 15.30 3.30 3.99
C ARG A 20 16.26 2.41 4.80
N LEU A 21 17.45 2.91 5.14
CA LEU A 21 18.40 2.17 5.97
C LEU A 21 17.88 2.02 7.40
N GLU A 22 17.39 3.10 7.99
CA GLU A 22 16.79 3.07 9.33
C GLU A 22 15.56 2.15 9.36
N ALA A 23 14.70 2.21 8.34
CA ALA A 23 13.58 1.29 8.20
C ALA A 23 14.01 -0.18 8.15
N SER A 24 15.09 -0.50 7.42
CA SER A 24 15.64 -1.86 7.36
C SER A 24 16.08 -2.36 8.73
N VAL A 25 16.79 -1.52 9.50
CA VAL A 25 17.24 -1.87 10.85
C VAL A 25 16.06 -2.08 11.80
N ILE A 26 15.02 -1.22 11.71
CA ILE A 26 13.80 -1.36 12.50
C ILE A 26 13.08 -2.68 12.18
N PHE A 27 12.87 -2.99 10.90
CA PHE A 27 12.21 -4.24 10.50
C PHE A 27 13.02 -5.48 10.86
N GLU A 28 14.35 -5.44 10.76
CA GLU A 28 15.22 -6.52 11.23
C GLU A 28 15.02 -6.78 12.72
N ALA A 29 15.06 -5.73 13.55
CA ALA A 29 14.86 -5.83 14.99
C ALA A 29 13.46 -6.38 15.34
N LEU A 30 12.40 -5.85 14.73
CA LEU A 30 11.01 -6.31 14.96
C LEU A 30 10.80 -7.77 14.54
N SER A 31 11.50 -8.22 13.48
CA SER A 31 11.41 -9.59 12.99
C SER A 31 11.95 -10.62 13.98
N THR A 32 12.82 -10.23 14.92
CA THR A 32 13.26 -11.11 16.02
C THR A 32 12.12 -11.52 16.96
N GLY A 33 11.06 -10.71 17.04
CA GLY A 33 9.86 -11.01 17.81
C GLY A 33 8.82 -11.79 16.99
N CYS A 34 8.38 -11.22 15.87
CA CYS A 34 7.41 -11.88 14.98
C CYS A 34 7.62 -11.46 13.52
N VAL A 35 8.09 -12.40 12.71
CA VAL A 35 8.32 -12.18 11.26
C VAL A 35 7.01 -11.87 10.53
N SER A 36 5.92 -12.59 10.84
CA SER A 36 4.64 -12.40 10.15
C SER A 36 4.03 -11.01 10.39
N THR A 37 4.04 -10.54 11.65
CA THR A 37 3.54 -9.20 11.99
C THR A 37 4.41 -8.11 11.38
N THR A 38 5.74 -8.29 11.43
CA THR A 38 6.67 -7.32 10.84
C THR A 38 6.55 -7.26 9.32
N ALA A 39 6.34 -8.40 8.65
CA ALA A 39 6.10 -8.44 7.21
C ALA A 39 4.84 -7.66 6.83
N TYR A 40 3.75 -7.83 7.59
CA TYR A 40 2.54 -7.02 7.37
C TYR A 40 2.79 -5.53 7.64
N LEU A 41 3.48 -5.18 8.72
CA LEU A 41 3.82 -3.79 9.03
C LEU A 41 4.65 -3.13 7.91
N SER A 42 5.55 -3.88 7.27
CA SER A 42 6.31 -3.42 6.10
C SER A 42 5.40 -3.12 4.90
N ILE A 43 4.42 -4.00 4.63
CA ILE A 43 3.39 -3.78 3.58
C ILE A 43 2.55 -2.54 3.90
N HIS A 44 2.12 -2.39 5.14
CA HIS A 44 1.36 -1.24 5.60
C HIS A 44 2.16 0.07 5.41
N ASN A 45 3.43 0.09 5.81
CA ASN A 45 4.33 1.24 5.60
C ASN A 45 4.48 1.58 4.11
N MET A 46 4.52 0.56 3.24
CA MET A 46 4.58 0.76 1.79
C MET A 46 3.32 1.46 1.27
N VAL A 47 2.14 1.12 1.78
CA VAL A 47 0.87 1.80 1.42
C VAL A 47 0.90 3.27 1.83
N ALA A 48 1.28 3.58 3.07
CA ALA A 48 1.39 4.96 3.54
C ALA A 48 2.37 5.79 2.68
N TRP A 49 3.53 5.20 2.34
CA TRP A 49 4.51 5.84 1.47
C TRP A 49 4.02 6.04 0.03
N MET A 50 3.33 5.08 -0.57
CA MET A 50 2.80 5.23 -1.93
C MET A 50 1.81 6.40 -2.03
N ILE A 51 0.96 6.58 -1.01
CA ILE A 51 0.04 7.72 -0.95
C ILE A 51 0.79 9.02 -0.73
N ASP A 52 1.76 9.05 0.20
CA ASP A 52 2.54 10.24 0.50
C ASP A 52 3.42 10.72 -0.66
N GLU A 53 3.93 9.79 -1.47
CA GLU A 53 4.87 10.10 -2.56
C GLU A 53 4.17 10.39 -3.89
N PHE A 54 3.07 9.69 -4.20
CA PHE A 54 2.43 9.76 -5.52
C PHE A 54 0.96 10.23 -5.48
N GLY A 55 0.36 10.32 -4.30
CA GLY A 55 -1.00 10.82 -4.15
C GLY A 55 -1.08 12.34 -4.35
N SER A 56 -2.29 12.83 -4.62
CA SER A 56 -2.56 14.27 -4.54
C SER A 56 -2.52 14.73 -3.08
N GLU A 57 -2.40 16.03 -2.86
CA GLU A 57 -2.38 16.59 -1.50
C GLU A 57 -3.63 16.20 -0.70
N GLU A 58 -4.79 16.16 -1.35
CA GLU A 58 -6.05 15.74 -0.73
C GLU A 58 -6.03 14.27 -0.31
N LEU A 59 -5.34 13.40 -1.05
CA LEU A 59 -5.16 11.99 -0.66
C LEU A 59 -4.16 11.86 0.49
N ARG A 60 -3.09 12.67 0.49
CA ARG A 60 -2.10 12.70 1.58
C ARG A 60 -2.75 13.11 2.89
N GLU A 61 -3.43 14.26 2.91
CA GLU A 61 -4.12 14.79 4.09
C GLU A 61 -5.18 13.80 4.62
N LYS A 62 -5.91 13.13 3.71
CA LYS A 62 -6.97 12.20 4.08
C LYS A 62 -6.48 10.88 4.68
N TYR A 63 -5.42 10.29 4.14
CA TYR A 63 -5.06 8.90 4.47
C TYR A 63 -3.77 8.76 5.27
N VAL A 64 -2.78 9.61 5.07
CA VAL A 64 -1.47 9.46 5.75
C VAL A 64 -1.60 9.55 7.27
N PRO A 65 -2.35 10.51 7.86
CA PRO A 65 -2.51 10.57 9.32
C PRO A 65 -3.15 9.30 9.91
N ALA A 66 -4.18 8.77 9.25
CA ALA A 66 -4.91 7.58 9.73
C ALA A 66 -4.08 6.28 9.62
N LEU A 67 -3.20 6.19 8.62
CA LEU A 67 -2.25 5.08 8.49
C LEU A 67 -1.10 5.23 9.50
N ALA A 68 -0.57 6.44 9.67
CA ALA A 68 0.49 6.74 10.62
C ALA A 68 0.08 6.51 12.08
N SER A 69 -1.21 6.64 12.41
CA SER A 69 -1.76 6.33 13.73
C SER A 69 -2.22 4.87 13.89
N MET A 70 -2.24 4.09 12.80
CA MET A 70 -2.92 2.78 12.70
C MET A 70 -4.40 2.81 13.09
N GLU A 71 -5.07 3.96 12.98
CA GLU A 71 -6.55 4.01 13.01
C GLU A 71 -7.13 3.25 11.82
N LYS A 72 -6.45 3.32 10.68
CA LYS A 72 -6.75 2.55 9.48
C LYS A 72 -5.60 1.65 9.10
N PHE A 73 -5.94 0.52 8.49
CA PHE A 73 -4.99 -0.45 7.99
C PHE A 73 -4.92 -0.46 6.46
N GLY A 74 -3.73 -0.65 5.92
CA GLY A 74 -3.45 -0.61 4.48
C GLY A 74 -3.06 -1.97 3.90
N SER A 75 -3.53 -2.26 2.68
CA SER A 75 -3.14 -3.44 1.90
C SER A 75 -2.77 -3.09 0.47
N TYR A 76 -1.81 -3.83 -0.08
CA TYR A 76 -1.34 -3.68 -1.46
C TYR A 76 -1.89 -4.80 -2.35
N CYS A 77 -2.58 -4.44 -3.42
CA CYS A 77 -3.29 -5.35 -4.29
C CYS A 77 -2.72 -5.39 -5.70
N LEU A 78 -1.73 -6.25 -5.91
CA LEU A 78 -1.11 -6.48 -7.21
C LEU A 78 -1.48 -7.85 -7.78
N THR A 79 -1.10 -8.91 -7.07
CA THR A 79 -1.21 -10.31 -7.52
C THR A 79 -2.64 -10.71 -7.86
N GLU A 80 -2.79 -11.47 -8.94
CA GLU A 80 -4.05 -12.05 -9.41
C GLU A 80 -3.92 -13.58 -9.52
N PRO A 81 -5.03 -14.34 -9.52
CA PRO A 81 -4.97 -15.79 -9.73
C PRO A 81 -4.20 -16.22 -10.99
N GLY A 82 -4.26 -15.40 -12.06
CA GLY A 82 -3.55 -15.63 -13.32
C GLY A 82 -2.24 -14.85 -13.49
N SER A 83 -1.85 -13.99 -12.54
CA SER A 83 -0.73 -13.07 -12.69
C SER A 83 0.00 -12.86 -11.35
N GLY A 84 1.05 -13.64 -11.13
CA GLY A 84 1.94 -13.56 -9.96
C GLY A 84 3.26 -12.88 -10.30
N SER A 85 4.25 -13.66 -10.74
CA SER A 85 5.56 -13.14 -11.15
C SER A 85 5.48 -12.28 -12.42
N ASP A 86 4.58 -12.61 -13.34
CA ASP A 86 4.24 -11.76 -14.49
C ASP A 86 3.17 -10.73 -14.12
N ALA A 87 3.56 -9.81 -13.23
CA ALA A 87 2.65 -8.84 -12.64
C ALA A 87 2.10 -7.82 -13.65
N ALA A 88 2.85 -7.53 -14.73
CA ALA A 88 2.44 -6.59 -15.76
C ALA A 88 1.26 -7.12 -16.62
N SER A 89 1.09 -8.44 -16.65
CA SER A 89 -0.02 -9.12 -17.33
C SER A 89 -1.33 -9.15 -16.53
N LEU A 90 -1.42 -8.37 -15.43
CA LEU A 90 -2.65 -8.23 -14.66
C LEU A 90 -3.86 -7.86 -15.55
N SER A 91 -5.01 -8.40 -15.18
CA SER A 91 -6.28 -8.32 -15.91
C SER A 91 -7.34 -7.49 -15.20
N THR A 92 -7.18 -7.19 -13.91
CA THR A 92 -8.12 -6.30 -13.19
C THR A 92 -8.16 -4.95 -13.90
N SER A 93 -9.35 -4.59 -14.37
CA SER A 93 -9.59 -3.40 -15.18
C SER A 93 -10.19 -2.27 -14.35
N ALA A 94 -9.94 -1.03 -14.78
CA ALA A 94 -10.60 0.16 -14.29
C ALA A 94 -11.08 0.99 -15.48
N LYS A 95 -12.39 0.98 -15.73
CA LYS A 95 -13.01 1.77 -16.80
C LYS A 95 -13.54 3.08 -16.24
N ARG A 96 -13.12 4.21 -16.82
CA ARG A 96 -13.63 5.54 -16.44
C ARG A 96 -15.10 5.67 -16.84
N ASP A 97 -15.92 6.13 -15.90
CA ASP A 97 -17.32 6.48 -16.11
C ASP A 97 -17.59 7.81 -15.39
N GLY A 98 -17.67 8.91 -16.14
CA GLY A 98 -17.72 10.26 -15.58
C GLY A 98 -16.50 10.61 -14.72
N ASP A 99 -16.75 10.90 -13.44
CA ASP A 99 -15.78 11.29 -12.42
C ASP A 99 -15.26 10.11 -11.57
N TYR A 100 -15.70 8.87 -11.85
CA TYR A 100 -15.27 7.67 -11.15
C TYR A 100 -14.72 6.59 -12.10
N TYR A 101 -14.17 5.53 -11.51
CA TYR A 101 -13.75 4.32 -12.22
C TYR A 101 -14.56 3.12 -11.74
N ILE A 102 -15.01 2.29 -12.67
CA ILE A 102 -15.62 0.99 -12.41
C ILE A 102 -14.52 -0.07 -12.48
N LEU A 103 -14.22 -0.69 -11.33
CA LEU A 103 -13.22 -1.75 -11.23
C LEU A 103 -13.87 -3.12 -11.45
N ASN A 104 -13.25 -3.98 -12.28
CA ASN A 104 -13.66 -5.36 -12.49
C ASN A 104 -12.45 -6.28 -12.52
N GLY A 105 -12.42 -7.28 -11.64
CA GLY A 105 -11.35 -8.27 -11.55
C GLY A 105 -11.32 -8.97 -10.20
N SER A 106 -10.26 -9.73 -9.96
CA SER A 106 -10.01 -10.39 -8.69
C SER A 106 -8.53 -10.31 -8.34
N LYS A 107 -8.25 -10.16 -7.04
CA LYS A 107 -6.91 -10.11 -6.49
C LYS A 107 -6.68 -11.31 -5.58
N ALA A 108 -5.45 -11.78 -5.51
CA ALA A 108 -5.07 -12.98 -4.77
C ALA A 108 -3.92 -12.68 -3.80
N PHE A 109 -3.91 -13.39 -2.66
CA PHE A 109 -2.85 -13.31 -1.63
C PHE A 109 -2.67 -11.92 -1.01
N ILE A 110 -3.76 -11.18 -0.83
CA ILE A 110 -3.73 -9.84 -0.23
C ILE A 110 -3.53 -9.96 1.27
N SER A 111 -2.33 -9.62 1.75
CA SER A 111 -2.04 -9.57 3.19
C SER A 111 -2.94 -8.52 3.86
N GLY A 112 -3.71 -8.94 4.86
CA GLY A 112 -4.74 -8.10 5.51
C GLY A 112 -6.07 -8.00 4.75
N GLY A 113 -6.21 -8.66 3.60
CA GLY A 113 -7.47 -8.66 2.85
C GLY A 113 -8.65 -9.14 3.70
N GLY A 114 -9.72 -8.35 3.73
CA GLY A 114 -10.89 -8.57 4.60
C GLY A 114 -10.92 -7.68 5.84
N ASP A 115 -9.77 -7.33 6.41
CA ASP A 115 -9.67 -6.59 7.68
C ASP A 115 -9.10 -5.16 7.52
N THR A 116 -8.57 -4.80 6.35
CA THR A 116 -8.00 -3.46 6.10
C THR A 116 -8.99 -2.46 5.49
N ASP A 117 -8.80 -1.18 5.79
CA ASP A 117 -9.66 -0.08 5.33
C ASP A 117 -9.22 0.54 3.99
N VAL A 118 -7.91 0.53 3.71
CA VAL A 118 -7.30 1.21 2.57
C VAL A 118 -6.61 0.20 1.66
N TYR A 119 -7.01 0.18 0.39
CA TYR A 119 -6.45 -0.72 -0.62
C TYR A 119 -5.77 0.09 -1.73
N ILE A 120 -4.47 -0.11 -1.92
CA ILE A 120 -3.78 0.33 -3.15
C ILE A 120 -3.94 -0.77 -4.18
N VAL A 121 -4.79 -0.53 -5.18
CA VAL A 121 -5.13 -1.53 -6.19
C VAL A 121 -4.45 -1.21 -7.51
N MET A 122 -3.58 -2.11 -7.95
CA MET A 122 -2.97 -2.03 -9.27
C MET A 122 -3.96 -2.55 -10.31
N VAL A 123 -4.34 -1.67 -11.23
CA VAL A 123 -5.39 -1.88 -12.22
C VAL A 123 -4.95 -1.43 -13.59
N ARG A 124 -5.57 -2.00 -14.62
CA ARG A 124 -5.38 -1.65 -16.02
C ARG A 124 -6.46 -0.67 -16.47
N THR A 125 -6.03 0.50 -16.93
CA THR A 125 -6.92 1.51 -17.53
C THR A 125 -6.81 1.56 -19.06
N GLY A 126 -5.76 0.96 -19.64
CA GLY A 126 -5.53 0.83 -21.09
C GLY A 126 -6.04 -0.49 -21.68
N GLN A 127 -5.53 -0.85 -22.88
CA GLN A 127 -5.87 -2.12 -23.55
C GLN A 127 -5.24 -3.34 -22.86
N GLU A 128 -5.72 -4.54 -23.21
CA GLU A 128 -5.14 -5.81 -22.77
C GLU A 128 -3.69 -5.96 -23.27
N GLY A 129 -2.77 -6.38 -22.38
CA GLY A 129 -1.36 -6.64 -22.72
C GLY A 129 -0.33 -5.77 -21.97
N ALA A 130 0.95 -6.13 -22.00
CA ALA A 130 2.02 -5.47 -21.24
C ALA A 130 2.56 -4.17 -21.87
N TYR A 131 1.83 -3.54 -22.80
CA TYR A 131 2.27 -2.38 -23.58
C TYR A 131 1.11 -1.49 -24.00
#